data_AF-A0A925UI94-F1
#
_entry.id   AF-A0A925UI94-F1
#
_cell.length_a   1.000
_cell.length_b   1.000
_cell.length_c   1.000
_cell.angle_alpha   90.00
_cell.angle_beta   90.00
_cell.angle_gamma   90.00
#
_symmetry.space_group_name_H-M   'P 1'
#
loop_
_entity.id
_entity.type
_entity.pdbx_description
1 polymer ?
#
loop_
_entity_poly.entity_id
_entity_poly.type
_entity_poly.pdbx_seq_one_letter_code
_entity_poly.pdbx_strand_id
1 'polypeptide(L)'
;LKLAGAPAGAGESLTQAPGEHEYGSDLAVLRGHPGAENWLWRDGGGGLSEAMVRFAARIEMARTVEDVLARRCRLLFLDARRAAALADPVAAILREEIGDAFDADASAASFKALAAHYLELP
;
A
#
# COMPACT_ATOMS: atom_id res chain seq x y z
N LEU A 1 -17.07 20.21 -7.35
CA LEU A 1 -15.63 19.89 -7.52
C LEU A 1 -15.51 18.47 -8.05
N LYS A 2 -14.52 18.18 -8.91
CA LYS A 2 -14.13 16.80 -9.23
C LYS A 2 -13.17 16.28 -8.14
N LEU A 3 -13.33 15.04 -7.72
CA LEU A 3 -12.41 14.37 -6.80
C LEU A 3 -11.09 14.07 -7.55
N ALA A 4 -9.95 14.34 -6.91
CA ALA A 4 -8.64 13.99 -7.47
C ALA A 4 -8.54 12.47 -7.65
N GLY A 5 -7.92 12.00 -8.74
CA GLY A 5 -7.76 10.58 -9.06
C GLY A 5 -9.01 9.88 -9.62
N ALA A 6 -10.21 10.48 -9.54
CA ALA A 6 -11.45 9.82 -9.94
C ALA A 6 -11.50 9.58 -11.48
N PRO A 7 -11.68 8.33 -11.94
CA PRO A 7 -11.85 8.05 -13.35
C PRO A 7 -13.18 8.63 -13.87
N ALA A 8 -13.29 8.80 -15.18
CA ALA A 8 -14.53 9.28 -15.81
C ALA A 8 -15.66 8.23 -15.84
N GLY A 9 -15.40 6.99 -15.38
CA GLY A 9 -16.32 5.83 -15.44
C GLY A 9 -16.79 5.31 -14.09
N ALA A 10 -17.50 4.17 -14.09
CA ALA A 10 -18.00 3.51 -12.88
C ALA A 10 -16.85 3.07 -11.95
N GLY A 11 -17.04 3.21 -10.64
CA GLY A 11 -16.05 2.82 -9.64
C GLY A 11 -15.93 1.29 -9.51
N GLU A 12 -14.71 0.80 -9.30
CA GLU A 12 -14.47 -0.62 -9.02
C GLU A 12 -14.91 -1.00 -7.60
N SER A 13 -15.12 -2.31 -7.37
CA SER A 13 -15.58 -2.80 -6.07
C SER A 13 -14.53 -2.59 -4.97
N LEU A 14 -14.97 -2.10 -3.81
CA LEU A 14 -14.11 -1.93 -2.63
C LEU A 14 -13.54 -3.24 -2.09
N THR A 15 -14.18 -4.37 -2.39
CA THR A 15 -13.77 -5.72 -1.95
C THR A 15 -12.75 -6.37 -2.88
N GLN A 16 -12.42 -5.74 -4.02
CA GLN A 16 -11.36 -6.23 -4.89
C GLN A 16 -10.01 -6.13 -4.18
N ALA A 17 -9.14 -7.10 -4.44
CA ALA A 17 -7.78 -7.04 -3.94
C ALA A 17 -7.07 -5.80 -4.53
N PRO A 18 -6.19 -5.13 -3.77
CA PRO A 18 -5.57 -3.89 -4.23
C PRO A 18 -4.75 -4.07 -5.49
N GLY A 19 -4.58 -2.98 -6.23
CA GLY A 19 -3.79 -2.96 -7.47
C GLY A 19 -3.88 -1.64 -8.21
N GLU A 20 -3.31 -1.60 -9.41
CA GLU A 20 -3.23 -0.39 -10.25
C GLU A 20 -4.58 0.28 -10.55
N HIS A 21 -5.67 -0.50 -10.57
CA HIS A 21 -7.02 0.00 -10.82
C HIS A 21 -7.49 1.04 -9.76
N GLU A 22 -6.91 1.03 -8.56
CA GLU A 22 -7.24 1.98 -7.48
C GLU A 22 -6.80 3.41 -7.79
N TYR A 23 -5.88 3.60 -8.73
CA TYR A 23 -5.24 4.90 -8.99
C TYR A 23 -5.96 5.74 -10.06
N GLY A 24 -6.94 5.17 -10.77
CA GLY A 24 -7.77 5.91 -11.74
C GLY A 24 -6.94 6.76 -12.71
N SER A 25 -7.13 8.09 -12.69
CA SER A 25 -6.38 9.01 -13.57
C SER A 25 -4.89 9.14 -13.21
N ASP A 26 -4.52 8.80 -11.99
CA ASP A 26 -3.14 8.92 -11.48
C ASP A 26 -2.28 7.70 -11.84
N LEU A 27 -2.85 6.69 -12.51
CA LEU A 27 -2.13 5.49 -12.94
C LEU A 27 -0.89 5.80 -13.80
N ALA A 28 -0.97 6.82 -14.65
CA ALA A 28 0.18 7.24 -15.45
C ALA A 28 1.31 7.81 -14.58
N VAL A 29 0.97 8.52 -13.50
CA VAL A 29 1.93 9.04 -12.53
C VAL A 29 2.53 7.89 -11.75
N LEU A 30 1.71 6.97 -11.23
CA LEU A 30 2.13 5.75 -10.53
C LEU A 30 3.20 4.99 -11.34
N ARG A 31 2.92 4.68 -12.61
CA ARG A 31 3.84 3.93 -13.49
C ARG A 31 5.13 4.68 -13.81
N GLY A 32 5.18 5.99 -13.58
CA GLY A 32 6.40 6.79 -13.68
C GLY A 32 7.34 6.64 -12.49
N HIS A 33 6.91 6.05 -11.37
CA HIS A 33 7.77 5.85 -10.20
C HIS A 33 8.69 4.61 -10.35
N PRO A 34 9.89 4.64 -9.76
CA PRO A 34 10.77 3.48 -9.70
C PRO A 34 10.10 2.26 -9.08
N GLY A 35 10.32 1.09 -9.67
CA GLY A 35 9.80 -0.18 -9.16
C GLY A 35 8.34 -0.46 -9.53
N ALA A 36 7.81 0.15 -10.59
CA ALA A 36 6.46 -0.15 -11.11
C ALA A 36 6.29 -1.64 -11.49
N GLU A 37 7.35 -2.26 -12.00
CA GLU A 37 7.39 -3.69 -12.36
C GLU A 37 7.94 -4.58 -11.23
N ASN A 38 8.40 -3.98 -10.13
CA ASN A 38 8.88 -4.71 -8.96
C ASN A 38 7.71 -4.96 -8.02
N TRP A 39 7.16 -6.17 -8.07
CA TRP A 39 6.01 -6.55 -7.25
C TRP A 39 6.47 -7.11 -5.90
N LEU A 40 6.07 -6.46 -4.80
CA LEU A 40 6.21 -7.02 -3.45
C LEU A 40 5.30 -8.23 -3.28
N TRP A 41 4.12 -8.18 -3.91
CA TRP A 41 3.22 -9.30 -4.10
C TRP A 41 2.35 -9.04 -5.33
N ARG A 42 2.04 -10.09 -6.08
CA ARG A 42 1.07 -10.07 -7.17
C ARG A 42 0.46 -11.46 -7.35
N ASP A 43 -0.84 -11.52 -7.56
CA ASP A 43 -1.55 -12.73 -7.97
C ASP A 43 -2.65 -12.39 -8.99
N GLY A 44 -3.48 -13.38 -9.33
CA GLY A 44 -4.55 -13.21 -10.32
C GLY A 44 -5.66 -12.24 -9.92
N GLY A 45 -5.68 -11.76 -8.66
CA GLY A 45 -6.69 -10.83 -8.15
C GLY A 45 -6.18 -9.41 -7.87
N GLY A 46 -4.86 -9.21 -7.75
CA GLY A 46 -4.29 -7.91 -7.40
C GLY A 46 -2.78 -7.95 -7.14
N GLY A 47 -2.25 -6.89 -6.54
CA GLY A 47 -0.86 -6.80 -6.14
C GLY A 47 -0.50 -5.48 -5.50
N LEU A 48 0.71 -5.44 -4.94
CA LEU A 48 1.37 -4.25 -4.42
C LEU A 48 2.77 -4.16 -5.04
N SER A 49 3.02 -3.14 -5.86
CA SER A 49 4.36 -2.86 -6.39
C SER A 49 5.11 -1.85 -5.52
N GLU A 50 6.43 -1.78 -5.68
CA GLU A 50 7.24 -0.76 -5.00
C GLU A 50 6.78 0.65 -5.38
N ALA A 51 6.42 0.88 -6.64
CA ALA A 51 5.89 2.17 -7.10
C ALA A 51 4.63 2.60 -6.35
N MET A 52 3.74 1.66 -6.01
CA MET A 52 2.54 1.94 -5.20
C MET A 52 2.92 2.44 -3.80
N VAL A 53 3.93 1.83 -3.17
CA VAL A 53 4.45 2.28 -1.87
C VAL A 53 5.10 3.66 -1.97
N ARG A 54 5.90 3.91 -3.02
CA ARG A 54 6.54 5.21 -3.25
C ARG A 54 5.52 6.30 -3.55
N PHE A 55 4.49 5.99 -4.34
CA PHE A 55 3.37 6.90 -4.61
C PHE A 55 2.63 7.24 -3.32
N ALA A 56 2.33 6.23 -2.49
CA ALA A 56 1.70 6.43 -1.19
C ALA A 56 2.51 7.37 -0.30
N ALA A 57 3.84 7.23 -0.26
CA ALA A 57 4.72 8.10 0.52
C ALA A 57 4.80 9.54 -0.05
N ARG A 58 5.06 9.68 -1.35
CA ARG A 58 5.35 10.97 -2.00
C ARG A 58 4.12 11.82 -2.25
N ILE A 59 3.00 11.19 -2.62
CA ILE A 59 1.82 11.87 -3.14
C ILE A 59 0.66 11.76 -2.16
N GLU A 60 0.51 10.60 -1.50
CA GLU A 60 -0.59 10.38 -0.55
C GLU A 60 -0.21 10.58 0.92
N MET A 61 1.02 11.04 1.18
CA MET A 61 1.55 11.36 2.51
C MET A 61 1.49 10.20 3.51
N ALA A 62 1.67 8.96 3.06
CA ALA A 62 1.82 7.81 3.95
C ALA A 62 3.10 7.98 4.79
N ARG A 63 2.97 7.90 6.12
CA ARG A 63 4.09 8.11 7.07
C ARG A 63 4.37 6.88 7.93
N THR A 64 3.60 5.82 7.76
CA THR A 64 3.73 4.56 8.49
C THR A 64 3.43 3.39 7.56
N VAL A 65 3.87 2.20 7.95
CA VAL A 65 3.49 0.94 7.27
C VAL A 65 1.97 0.75 7.29
N GLU A 66 1.30 1.15 8.38
CA GLU A 66 -0.15 1.10 8.51
C GLU A 66 -0.87 1.98 7.48
N ASP A 67 -0.39 3.20 7.23
CA ASP A 67 -0.97 4.07 6.21
C ASP A 67 -1.00 3.38 4.85
N VAL A 68 0.09 2.70 4.48
CA VAL A 68 0.18 1.98 3.20
C VAL A 68 -0.72 0.74 3.22
N LEU A 69 -0.48 -0.18 4.15
CA LEU A 69 -1.05 -1.54 4.13
C LEU A 69 -2.49 -1.62 4.64
N ALA A 70 -2.94 -0.70 5.49
CA ALA A 70 -4.31 -0.66 5.98
C ALA A 70 -5.17 0.40 5.26
N ARG A 71 -4.62 1.58 4.95
CA ARG A 71 -5.45 2.69 4.44
C ARG A 71 -5.42 2.85 2.93
N ARG A 72 -4.24 2.72 2.28
CA ARG A 72 -4.12 2.89 0.83
C ARG A 72 -4.53 1.65 0.06
N CYS A 73 -3.94 0.50 0.35
CA CYS A 73 -4.26 -0.74 -0.35
C CYS A 73 -5.23 -1.66 0.42
N ARG A 74 -5.59 -1.31 1.68
CA ARG A 74 -6.57 -2.05 2.50
C ARG A 74 -6.22 -3.53 2.76
N LEU A 75 -5.00 -3.94 2.47
CA LEU A 75 -4.58 -5.34 2.54
C LEU A 75 -4.70 -5.92 3.94
N LEU A 76 -4.51 -5.12 5.00
CA LEU A 76 -4.74 -5.56 6.39
C LEU A 76 -6.13 -6.18 6.58
N PHE A 77 -7.17 -5.58 5.98
CA PHE A 77 -8.55 -6.01 6.16
C PHE A 77 -8.94 -7.16 5.23
N LEU A 78 -8.28 -7.27 4.08
CA LEU A 78 -8.57 -8.28 3.06
C LEU A 78 -7.77 -9.58 3.30
N ASP A 79 -6.52 -9.46 3.74
CA ASP A 79 -5.62 -10.56 4.07
C ASP A 79 -4.55 -10.09 5.08
N ALA A 80 -4.89 -10.16 6.37
CA ALA A 80 -4.01 -9.74 7.46
C ALA A 80 -2.67 -10.51 7.49
N ARG A 81 -2.68 -11.79 7.07
CA ARG A 81 -1.47 -12.62 7.05
C ARG A 81 -0.49 -12.12 5.99
N ARG A 82 -1.00 -11.81 4.81
CA ARG A 82 -0.21 -11.25 3.72
C ARG A 82 0.26 -9.83 4.03
N ALA A 83 -0.60 -9.01 4.62
CA ALA A 83 -0.20 -7.67 5.08
C ALA A 83 0.98 -7.76 6.07
N ALA A 84 0.91 -8.65 7.06
CA ALA A 84 2.00 -8.85 8.01
C ALA A 84 3.32 -9.27 7.33
N ALA A 85 3.24 -10.13 6.30
CA ALA A 85 4.41 -10.57 5.54
C ALA A 85 5.05 -9.45 4.70
N LEU A 86 4.28 -8.44 4.28
CA LEU A 86 4.77 -7.30 3.51
C LEU A 86 5.22 -6.11 4.37
N ALA A 87 5.11 -6.18 5.69
CA ALA A 87 5.44 -5.07 6.58
C ALA A 87 6.90 -4.61 6.46
N ASP A 88 7.86 -5.54 6.45
CA ASP A 88 9.29 -5.21 6.37
C ASP A 88 9.70 -4.60 5.02
N PRO A 89 9.35 -5.17 3.85
CA PRO A 89 9.71 -4.55 2.58
C PRO A 89 9.02 -3.19 2.37
N VAL A 90 7.78 -3.01 2.86
CA VAL A 90 7.12 -1.69 2.83
C VAL A 90 7.86 -0.69 3.71
N ALA A 91 8.27 -1.08 4.93
CA ALA A 91 9.03 -0.21 5.81
C ALA A 91 10.39 0.19 5.22
N ALA A 92 11.06 -0.72 4.52
CA ALA A 92 12.32 -0.43 3.82
C ALA A 92 12.15 0.65 2.76
N ILE A 93 11.12 0.54 1.91
CA ILE A 93 10.81 1.55 0.89
C ILE A 93 10.40 2.87 1.55
N LEU A 94 9.60 2.84 2.61
CA LEU A 94 9.25 4.05 3.34
C LEU A 94 10.48 4.75 3.90
N ARG A 95 11.50 4.03 4.39
CA ARG A 95 12.77 4.64 4.82
C ARG A 95 13.50 5.32 3.66
N GLU A 96 13.54 4.70 2.49
CA GLU A 96 14.14 5.31 1.29
C GLU A 96 13.43 6.60 0.87
N GLU A 97 12.11 6.65 1.04
CA GLU A 97 11.28 7.78 0.61
C GLU A 97 11.17 8.90 1.64
N ILE A 98 11.18 8.54 2.93
CA ILE A 98 10.98 9.46 4.05
C ILE A 98 12.33 9.95 4.62
N GLY A 99 13.39 9.15 4.45
CA GLY A 99 14.73 9.40 4.97
C GLY A 99 15.04 8.66 6.27
N ASP A 100 16.31 8.74 6.69
CA ASP A 100 16.89 7.93 7.77
C ASP A 100 16.28 8.15 9.16
N ALA A 101 15.58 9.27 9.37
CA ALA A 101 14.86 9.52 10.62
C ALA A 101 13.59 8.66 10.78
N PHE A 102 13.12 8.00 9.71
CA PHE A 102 12.02 7.05 9.79
C PHE A 102 12.49 5.73 10.41
N ASP A 103 11.96 5.42 11.58
CA ASP A 103 12.19 4.14 12.26
C ASP A 103 11.39 3.02 11.59
N ALA A 104 11.99 2.42 10.56
CA ALA A 104 11.40 1.34 9.79
C ALA A 104 11.08 0.11 10.65
N ASP A 105 11.97 -0.25 11.57
CA ASP A 105 11.82 -1.44 12.40
C ASP A 105 10.67 -1.26 13.39
N ALA A 106 10.58 -0.10 14.05
CA ALA A 106 9.46 0.21 14.93
C ALA A 106 8.13 0.28 14.19
N SER A 107 8.10 0.88 12.98
CA SER A 107 6.87 0.96 12.18
C SER A 107 6.39 -0.42 11.73
N ALA A 108 7.30 -1.27 11.24
CA ALA A 108 6.98 -2.64 10.84
C ALA A 108 6.54 -3.50 12.03
N ALA A 109 7.24 -3.42 13.16
CA ALA A 109 6.89 -4.15 14.38
C ALA A 109 5.50 -3.75 14.90
N SER A 110 5.21 -2.44 14.94
CA SER A 110 3.90 -1.93 15.38
C SER A 110 2.78 -2.43 14.46
N PHE A 111 3.00 -2.42 13.15
CA PHE A 111 2.04 -2.93 12.19
C PHE A 111 1.84 -4.45 12.29
N LYS A 112 2.91 -5.24 12.49
CA LYS A 112 2.80 -6.69 12.69
C LYS A 112 1.99 -7.04 13.95
N ALA A 113 2.15 -6.27 15.04
CA ALA A 113 1.34 -6.42 16.23
C ALA A 113 -0.14 -6.12 15.95
N LEU A 114 -0.44 -5.05 15.20
CA LEU A 114 -1.79 -4.75 14.75
C LEU A 114 -2.37 -5.89 13.89
N ALA A 115 -1.61 -6.40 12.91
CA ALA A 115 -2.04 -7.47 12.03
C ALA A 115 -2.31 -8.79 12.78
N ALA A 116 -1.56 -9.09 13.85
CA ALA A 116 -1.83 -10.23 14.72
C ALA A 116 -3.23 -10.17 15.33
N HIS A 117 -3.70 -8.99 15.76
CA HIS A 117 -5.06 -8.82 16.26
C HIS A 117 -6.12 -9.15 15.21
N TYR A 118 -5.87 -8.84 13.92
CA TYR A 118 -6.80 -9.18 12.83
C TYR A 118 -6.82 -10.66 12.48
N LEU A 119 -5.81 -11.44 12.90
CA LEU A 119 -5.78 -12.90 12.73
C LEU A 119 -6.53 -13.65 13.84
N GLU A 120 -6.75 -13.01 14.98
CA GLU A 120 -7.34 -13.61 16.18
C GLU A 120 -8.80 -13.22 16.40
N LEU A 121 -9.38 -12.38 15.52
CA LEU A 121 -10.79 -12.02 15.61
C LEU A 121 -11.68 -13.26 15.34
N PRO A 122 -12.72 -13.48 16.17
CA PRO A 122 -13.61 -14.65 16.09
C PRO A 122 -14.51 -14.67 14.85
#